data_AF-A0A3S4HT92-F1
#
_entry.id   AF-A0A3S4HT92-F1
#
_cell.length_a   1.000
_cell.length_b   1.000
_cell.length_c   1.000
_cell.angle_alpha   90.00
_cell.angle_beta   90.00
_cell.angle_gamma   90.00
#
_symmetry.space_group_name_H-M   'P 1'
#
loop_
_entity.id
_entity.type
_entity.pdbx_description
1 polymer ?
#
loop_
_entity_poly.entity_id
_entity_poly.type
_entity_poly.pdbx_seq_one_letter_code
_entity_poly.pdbx_strand_id
1 'polypeptide(L)'
;MRIALLAPLPPERNGIADYADAWREAMREAGTDVATPLRGQALSPRASMLDKQMEAVDWSRADLVHAELGGGRGNEFLALEWLAAAIPACL
;
A
#
# COMPACT_ATOMS: atom_id res chain seq x y z
N MET A 1 3.28 -16.86 -0.67
CA MET A 1 2.90 -15.68 0.13
C MET A 1 2.81 -14.50 -0.81
N ARG A 2 1.68 -13.80 -0.78
CA ARG A 2 1.40 -12.61 -1.59
C ARG A 2 1.28 -11.39 -0.69
N ILE A 3 2.13 -10.40 -0.91
CA ILE A 3 2.12 -9.13 -0.17
C ILE A 3 1.54 -8.04 -1.06
N ALA A 4 0.55 -7.29 -0.57
CA ALA A 4 0.16 -6.03 -1.17
C ALA A 4 1.00 -4.89 -0.57
N LEU A 5 1.76 -4.20 -1.42
CA LEU A 5 2.55 -3.04 -1.03
C LEU A 5 1.70 -1.77 -1.12
N LEU A 6 1.52 -1.11 0.03
CA LEU A 6 0.90 0.19 0.19
C LEU A 6 1.98 1.25 0.39
N ALA A 7 2.42 1.87 -0.70
CA ALA A 7 3.48 2.86 -0.68
C ALA A 7 3.35 3.81 -1.86
N PRO A 8 3.89 5.03 -1.77
CA PRO A 8 4.24 5.75 -2.97
C PRO A 8 5.23 4.92 -3.80
N LEU A 9 5.15 4.98 -5.12
CA LEU A 9 6.03 4.28 -6.05
C LEU A 9 6.44 5.21 -7.20
N PRO A 10 7.59 4.96 -7.87
CA PRO A 10 7.96 5.68 -9.07
C PRO A 10 6.79 5.70 -10.08
N PRO A 11 6.42 6.89 -10.61
CA PRO A 11 7.27 8.09 -10.80
C PRO A 11 7.23 9.14 -9.67
N GLU A 12 6.66 8.86 -8.51
CA GLU A 12 6.67 9.80 -7.39
C GLU A 12 8.11 10.07 -6.92
N ARG A 13 8.47 11.36 -6.83
CA ARG A 13 9.85 11.79 -6.54
C ARG A 13 10.01 12.11 -5.07
N ASN A 14 9.94 11.09 -4.22
CA ASN A 14 10.25 11.20 -2.80
C ASN A 14 11.08 9.99 -2.32
N GLY A 15 11.81 10.14 -1.23
CA GLY A 15 12.71 9.08 -0.75
C GLY A 15 11.99 7.80 -0.31
N ILE A 16 10.72 7.89 0.08
CA ILE A 16 9.92 6.71 0.47
C ILE A 16 9.61 5.86 -0.75
N ALA A 17 9.33 6.49 -1.90
CA ALA A 17 9.11 5.77 -3.16
C ALA A 17 10.34 4.98 -3.59
N ASP A 18 11.55 5.54 -3.38
CA ASP A 18 12.81 4.83 -3.65
C ASP A 18 13.00 3.63 -2.71
N TYR A 19 12.72 3.80 -1.41
CA TYR A 19 12.79 2.68 -0.44
C TYR A 19 11.76 1.59 -0.72
N ALA A 20 10.53 1.96 -1.06
CA ALA A 20 9.46 1.03 -1.39
C ALA A 20 9.79 0.22 -2.65
N ASP A 21 10.39 0.86 -3.67
CA ASP A 21 10.82 0.17 -4.89
C ASP A 21 11.98 -0.80 -4.61
N ALA A 22 12.99 -0.36 -3.83
CA ALA A 22 14.11 -1.21 -3.43
C ALA A 22 13.65 -2.43 -2.60
N TRP A 23 12.74 -2.22 -1.65
CA TRP A 23 12.13 -3.31 -0.88
C TRP A 23 11.34 -4.27 -1.77
N ARG A 24 10.52 -3.74 -2.69
CA ARG A 24 9.74 -4.56 -3.63
C ARG A 24 10.63 -5.48 -4.44
N GLU A 25 11.70 -4.94 -5.03
CA GLU A 25 12.62 -5.72 -5.84
C GLU A 25 13.35 -6.79 -5.00
N ALA A 26 13.85 -6.43 -3.82
CA ALA A 26 14.50 -7.40 -2.92
C ALA A 26 13.57 -8.56 -2.52
N MET A 27 12.30 -8.27 -2.23
CA MET A 27 11.31 -9.30 -1.87
C MET A 27 10.96 -10.20 -3.05
N ARG A 28 10.87 -9.64 -4.26
CA ARG A 28 10.64 -10.40 -5.50
C ARG A 28 11.82 -11.30 -5.83
N GLU A 29 13.05 -10.82 -5.69
CA GLU A 29 14.27 -11.61 -5.86
C GLU A 29 14.34 -12.77 -4.85
N ALA A 30 13.82 -12.56 -3.64
CA ALA A 30 13.66 -13.60 -2.62
C ALA A 30 12.51 -14.59 -2.89
N GLY A 31 11.77 -14.45 -4.00
CA GLY A 31 10.69 -15.35 -4.39
C GLY A 31 9.31 -15.02 -3.81
N THR A 32 9.12 -13.83 -3.23
CA THR A 32 7.81 -13.37 -2.74
C THR A 32 7.01 -12.71 -3.85
N ASP A 33 5.71 -13.01 -3.92
CA ASP A 33 4.79 -12.31 -4.83
C ASP A 33 4.40 -10.96 -4.24
N VAL A 34 4.95 -9.87 -4.78
CA VAL A 34 4.64 -8.51 -4.34
C VAL A 34 3.74 -7.80 -5.34
N ALA A 35 2.50 -7.57 -4.93
CA ALA A 35 1.49 -6.83 -5.67
C ALA A 35 1.56 -5.33 -5.32
N THR A 36 1.37 -4.46 -6.32
CA THR A 36 1.34 -3.00 -6.14
C THR A 36 0.00 -2.46 -6.67
N PRO A 37 -1.13 -2.75 -5.99
CA PRO A 37 -2.47 -2.54 -6.54
C PRO A 37 -2.81 -1.06 -6.79
N LEU A 38 -2.12 -0.16 -6.10
CA LEU A 38 -2.31 1.29 -6.20
C LEU A 38 -1.21 1.99 -7.02
N ARG A 39 -0.32 1.24 -7.69
CA ARG A 39 0.77 1.84 -8.47
C ARG A 39 0.22 2.78 -9.54
N GLY A 40 0.81 3.97 -9.62
CA GLY A 40 0.40 5.01 -10.57
C GLY A 40 -0.86 5.77 -10.14
N GLN A 41 -1.37 5.52 -8.95
CA GLN A 41 -2.49 6.26 -8.36
C GLN A 41 -2.03 6.93 -7.07
N ALA A 42 -1.93 8.27 -7.09
CA ALA A 42 -1.76 9.02 -5.86
C ALA A 42 -3.02 8.84 -5.00
N LEU A 43 -2.84 8.42 -3.75
CA LEU A 43 -3.94 8.28 -2.81
C LEU A 43 -4.54 9.66 -2.50
N SER A 44 -5.86 9.73 -2.44
CA SER A 44 -6.56 10.99 -2.19
C SER A 44 -6.53 11.35 -0.71
N PRO A 45 -6.26 12.63 -0.35
CA PRO A 45 -6.44 13.10 1.02
C PRO A 45 -7.92 13.31 1.40
N ARG A 46 -8.85 13.17 0.45
CA ARG A 46 -10.30 13.28 0.72
C ARG A 46 -10.86 11.89 1.03
N ALA A 47 -11.44 11.73 2.22
CA ALA A 47 -11.97 10.45 2.71
C ALA A 47 -12.84 9.71 1.67
N SER A 48 -13.86 10.38 1.10
CA SER A 48 -14.77 9.74 0.13
C SER A 48 -14.13 9.31 -1.18
N MET A 49 -12.97 9.89 -1.55
CA MET A 49 -12.21 9.46 -2.72
C MET A 49 -11.23 8.35 -2.35
N LEU A 50 -10.63 8.42 -1.15
CA LEU A 50 -9.81 7.35 -0.60
C LEU A 50 -10.62 6.06 -0.47
N ASP A 51 -11.83 6.12 0.09
CA ASP A 51 -12.73 4.97 0.21
C ASP A 51 -12.92 4.27 -1.13
N LYS A 52 -13.25 5.03 -2.18
CA LYS A 52 -13.41 4.49 -3.54
C LYS A 52 -12.14 3.85 -4.09
N GLN A 53 -10.97 4.44 -3.84
CA GLN A 53 -9.70 3.87 -4.26
C GLN A 53 -9.41 2.56 -3.54
N MET A 54 -9.70 2.50 -2.25
CA MET A 54 -9.46 1.33 -1.41
C MET A 54 -10.45 0.20 -1.72
N GLU A 55 -11.74 0.50 -1.92
CA GLU A 55 -12.77 -0.47 -2.29
C GLU A 55 -12.55 -1.09 -3.69
N ALA A 56 -11.87 -0.38 -4.59
CA ALA A 56 -11.56 -0.89 -5.92
C ALA A 56 -10.50 -2.01 -5.92
N VAL A 57 -9.81 -2.23 -4.79
CA VAL A 57 -8.78 -3.25 -4.64
C VAL A 57 -9.37 -4.47 -3.94
N ASP A 58 -9.19 -5.65 -4.53
CA ASP A 58 -9.53 -6.93 -3.90
C ASP A 58 -8.44 -7.34 -2.89
N TRP A 59 -8.53 -6.80 -1.68
CA TRP A 59 -7.56 -7.04 -0.59
C TRP A 59 -7.53 -8.48 -0.09
N SER A 60 -8.59 -9.26 -0.34
CA SER A 60 -8.66 -10.68 0.07
C SER A 60 -7.64 -11.57 -0.64
N ARG A 61 -7.05 -11.09 -1.74
CA ARG A 61 -6.00 -11.79 -2.49
C ARG A 61 -4.61 -11.65 -1.87
N ALA A 62 -4.42 -10.78 -0.90
CA ALA A 62 -3.14 -10.61 -0.23
C ALA A 62 -3.14 -11.39 1.10
N ASP A 63 -2.04 -12.07 1.38
CA ASP A 63 -1.81 -12.70 2.68
C ASP A 63 -1.38 -11.65 3.73
N LEU A 64 -0.75 -10.57 3.27
CA LEU A 64 -0.22 -9.47 4.09
C LEU A 64 -0.30 -8.15 3.33
N VAL A 65 -0.60 -7.06 4.03
CA VAL A 65 -0.36 -5.71 3.53
C VAL A 65 0.89 -5.14 4.21
N HIS A 66 1.86 -4.71 3.42
CA HIS A 66 3.05 -4.00 3.90
C HIS A 66 2.94 -2.53 3.51
N ALA A 67 3.07 -1.61 4.48
CA ALA A 67 2.94 -0.18 4.24
C ALA A 67 4.28 0.53 4.51
N GLU A 68 4.78 1.26 3.51
CA GLU A 68 5.93 2.15 3.67
C GLU A 68 5.41 3.56 3.93
N LEU A 69 5.66 4.05 5.15
CA LEU A 69 5.11 5.31 5.62
C LEU A 69 6.20 6.38 5.74
N GLY A 70 5.89 7.57 5.22
CA GLY A 70 6.65 8.76 5.51
C GLY A 70 6.43 9.30 6.92
N GLY A 71 7.14 10.38 7.25
CA GLY A 71 6.84 11.15 8.45
C GLY A 71 5.46 11.81 8.37
N GLY A 72 4.65 11.65 9.42
CA GLY A 72 3.32 12.26 9.55
C GLY A 72 2.15 11.33 9.20
N ARG A 73 0.92 11.86 9.24
CA ARG A 73 -0.31 11.15 8.85
C ARG A 73 -0.62 11.36 7.36
N GLY A 74 0.26 10.84 6.51
CA GLY A 74 0.11 10.90 5.04
C GLY A 74 -1.03 10.04 4.51
N ASN A 75 -1.25 10.04 3.20
CA ASN A 75 -2.38 9.34 2.60
C ASN A 75 -2.25 7.81 2.71
N GLU A 76 -1.02 7.28 2.73
CA GLU A 76 -0.74 5.87 3.00
C GLU A 76 -1.10 5.49 4.44
N PHE A 77 -0.89 6.39 5.40
CA PHE A 77 -1.33 6.18 6.77
C PHE A 77 -2.87 6.10 6.85
N LEU A 78 -3.57 7.00 6.15
CA LEU A 78 -5.04 6.97 6.09
C LEU A 78 -5.56 5.69 5.41
N ALA A 79 -4.89 5.23 4.35
CA ALA A 79 -5.22 3.95 3.70
C ALA A 79 -4.99 2.75 4.63
N LEU A 80 -3.95 2.79 5.47
CA LEU A 80 -3.70 1.76 6.47
C LEU A 80 -4.78 1.78 7.57
N GLU A 81 -5.21 2.96 8.04
CA GLU A 81 -6.34 3.09 8.97
C GLU A 81 -7.64 2.56 8.36
N TRP A 82 -7.87 2.83 7.07
CA TRP A 82 -9.01 2.28 6.33
C TRP A 82 -8.99 0.74 6.33
N LEU A 83 -7.84 0.13 6.03
CA LEU A 83 -7.68 -1.33 6.04
C LEU A 83 -7.94 -1.92 7.42
N ALA A 84 -7.41 -1.29 8.48
CA ALA A 84 -7.62 -1.74 9.84
C ALA A 84 -9.10 -1.69 10.27
N ALA A 85 -9.87 -0.74 9.73
CA ALA A 85 -11.30 -0.63 9.98
C ALA A 85 -12.13 -1.61 9.10
N ALA A 86 -11.75 -1.79 7.84
CA ALA A 86 -12.48 -2.57 6.85
C ALA A 86 -12.23 -4.09 6.94
N ILE A 87 -11.06 -4.49 7.40
CA ILE A 87 -10.66 -5.88 7.55
C ILE A 87 -10.44 -6.12 9.05
N PRO A 88 -11.45 -6.62 9.78
CA PRO A 88 -11.28 -6.97 11.17
C PRO A 88 -10.13 -7.98 11.27
N ALA A 89 -9.15 -7.70 12.13
CA ALA A 89 -8.22 -8.76 12.52
C ALA A 89 -9.06 -9.91 13.06
N CYS A 90 -8.93 -11.11 12.47
CA CYS A 90 -9.38 -12.32 13.16
C CYS A 90 -8.61 -12.37 14.48
N LEU A 91 -9.30 -12.06 15.58
CA LEU A 91 -8.86 -12.33 16.94
C LEU A 91 -8.86 -13.85 17.17
#